data_AF-A0A3N5UQG8-F1
#
_entry.id   AF-A0A3N5UQG8-F1
#
_cell.length_a   1.000
_cell.length_b   1.000
_cell.length_c   1.000
_cell.angle_alpha   90.00
_cell.angle_beta   90.00
_cell.angle_gamma   90.00
#
_symmetry.space_group_name_H-M   'P 1'
#
loop_
_entity.id
_entity.type
_entity.pdbx_description
1 polymer ?
#
loop_
_entity_poly.entity_id
_entity_poly.type
_entity_poly.pdbx_seq_one_letter_code
_entity_poly.pdbx_strand_id
1 'polypeptide(L)' 'GYEDGLHFWGGATVNDPNGELLAQGPYFEEALTIVQLDLNQLRRTRARLPLLRDERTHLTMSELQRILQK' A
#
# COMPACT_ATOMS: atom_id res chain seq x y z
N GLY A 1 -11.24 4.03 -17.88
CA GLY A 1 -11.41 4.42 -19.29
C GLY A 1 -10.56 3.54 -20.20
N TYR A 2 -10.50 3.88 -21.48
CA TYR A 2 -9.66 3.20 -22.46
C TYR A 2 -8.70 4.20 -23.10
N GLU A 3 -7.44 3.81 -23.28
CA GLU A 3 -6.41 4.58 -23.98
C GLU A 3 -5.57 3.60 -24.80
N ASP A 4 -5.45 3.80 -26.12
CA ASP A 4 -4.69 2.94 -27.03
C ASP A 4 -4.97 1.42 -26.91
N GLY A 5 -6.24 1.07 -26.67
CA GLY A 5 -6.67 -0.33 -26.51
C GLY A 5 -6.37 -0.93 -25.13
N LEU A 6 -5.74 -0.19 -24.23
CA LEU A 6 -5.57 -0.57 -22.84
C LEU A 6 -6.79 -0.17 -22.02
N HIS A 7 -7.23 -1.10 -21.16
CA HIS A 7 -8.37 -0.90 -20.29
C HIS A 7 -7.93 -0.49 -18.88
N PHE A 8 -8.34 0.71 -18.45
CA PHE A 8 -8.08 1.26 -17.12
C PHE A 8 -9.34 1.20 -16.27
N TRP A 9 -9.29 0.46 -15.17
CA TRP A 9 -10.50 0.12 -14.42
C TRP A 9 -10.87 1.23 -13.42
N GLY A 10 -9.93 2.11 -13.06
CA GLY A 10 -10.14 3.10 -12.02
C GLY A 10 -9.99 2.47 -10.64
N GLY A 11 -10.87 2.82 -9.70
CA GLY A 11 -10.83 2.25 -8.36
C GLY A 11 -9.71 2.82 -7.47
N ALA A 12 -9.37 4.10 -7.64
CA ALA A 12 -8.39 4.78 -6.79
C ALA A 12 -8.75 4.57 -5.31
N THR A 13 -7.79 4.09 -4.51
CA THR A 13 -8.08 3.52 -3.18
C THR A 13 -7.15 4.09 -2.12
N VAL A 14 -7.70 4.31 -0.93
CA VAL A 14 -6.95 4.69 0.28
C VAL A 14 -7.17 3.62 1.34
N ASN A 15 -6.07 3.01 1.80
CA ASN A 15 -6.06 2.09 2.93
C ASN A 15 -5.29 2.71 4.11
N ASP A 16 -5.69 2.38 5.32
CA ASP A 16 -5.02 2.78 6.54
C ASP A 16 -3.72 1.96 6.78
N PRO A 17 -2.89 2.33 7.78
CA PRO A 17 -1.67 1.57 8.11
C PRO A 17 -1.91 0.12 8.60
N ASN A 18 -3.14 -0.25 8.94
CA ASN A 18 -3.53 -1.61 9.31
C ASN A 18 -4.01 -2.43 8.09
N GLY A 19 -4.15 -1.80 6.92
CA GLY A 19 -4.67 -2.41 5.70
C GLY A 19 -6.18 -2.28 5.54
N GLU A 20 -6.86 -1.48 6.37
CA GLU A 20 -8.31 -1.27 6.28
C GLU A 20 -8.65 -0.25 5.20
N LEU A 21 -9.70 -0.53 4.42
CA LEU A 21 -10.18 0.35 3.36
C LEU A 21 -10.85 1.60 3.94
N LEU A 22 -10.30 2.78 3.66
CA LEU A 22 -10.88 4.06 4.09
C LEU A 22 -11.77 4.70 3.02
N ALA A 23 -11.37 4.59 1.76
CA ALA A 23 -12.15 5.08 0.63
C ALA A 23 -11.73 4.40 -0.68
N GLN A 24 -12.67 4.26 -1.60
CA GLN A 24 -12.45 3.76 -2.95
C GLN A 24 -13.29 4.59 -3.92
N GLY A 25 -12.64 5.12 -4.96
CA GLY A 25 -13.33 5.75 -6.07
C GLY A 25 -14.04 4.72 -6.95
N PRO A 26 -15.07 5.13 -7.71
CA PRO A 26 -15.80 4.23 -8.57
C PRO A 26 -14.90 3.61 -9.65
N TYR A 27 -15.32 2.45 -10.14
CA TYR A 27 -14.73 1.86 -11.34
C TYR A 27 -15.36 2.50 -12.58
N PHE A 28 -14.55 2.67 -13.62
CA PHE A 28 -14.98 3.14 -14.95
C PHE A 28 -15.66 4.52 -15.02
N GLU A 29 -15.75 5.24 -13.90
CA GLU A 29 -16.37 6.56 -13.81
C GLU A 29 -15.34 7.62 -13.41
N GLU A 30 -15.50 8.83 -13.95
CA GLU A 30 -14.72 9.99 -13.52
C GLU A 30 -15.28 10.50 -12.19
N ALA A 31 -14.42 10.60 -11.17
CA ALA A 31 -14.82 11.05 -9.85
C ALA A 31 -13.68 11.68 -9.05
N LEU A 32 -14.04 12.60 -8.16
CA LEU A 32 -13.18 13.09 -7.09
C LEU A 32 -13.56 12.39 -5.78
N THR A 33 -12.70 11.48 -5.31
CA THR A 33 -12.90 10.76 -4.04
C THR A 33 -12.15 11.48 -2.92
N ILE A 34 -12.86 11.88 -1.85
CA ILE A 34 -12.29 12.61 -0.72
C ILE A 34 -12.41 11.76 0.54
N VAL A 35 -11.31 11.66 1.30
CA VAL A 35 -11.29 10.96 2.59
C VAL A 35 -10.44 11.73 3.60
N GLN A 36 -10.85 11.72 4.86
CA GLN A 36 -10.09 12.32 5.95
C GLN A 36 -9.11 11.31 6.54
N LEU A 37 -7.85 11.73 6.72
CA LEU A 37 -6.80 10.90 7.31
C LEU A 37 -6.51 11.33 8.76
N ASP A 38 -6.57 10.38 9.70
CA ASP A 38 -6.03 10.59 11.04
C ASP A 38 -4.55 10.18 11.10
N LEU A 39 -3.67 11.18 11.07
CA LEU A 39 -2.22 10.96 11.14
C LEU A 39 -1.75 10.32 12.47
N ASN A 40 -2.54 10.39 13.54
CA ASN A 40 -2.21 9.73 14.79
C ASN A 40 -2.33 8.21 14.70
N GLN A 41 -3.10 7.70 13.74
CA GLN A 41 -3.23 6.27 13.50
C GLN A 41 -1.90 5.63 13.13
N LEU A 42 -1.06 6.31 12.34
CA LEU A 42 0.27 5.84 11.99
C LEU A 42 1.15 5.59 13.21
N ARG A 43 1.11 6.49 14.20
CA ARG A 43 1.86 6.34 15.46
C ARG A 43 1.36 5.14 16.26
N ARG A 44 0.03 4.98 16.37
CA ARG A 44 -0.60 3.84 17.07
C ARG A 44 -0.26 2.51 16.42
N THR A 45 -0.34 2.42 15.09
CA THR A 45 -0.03 1.18 14.36
C THR A 45 1.44 0.80 14.50
N ARG A 46 2.38 1.75 14.40
CA ARG A 46 3.82 1.47 14.60
C ARG A 46 4.18 1.01 16.01
N ALA A 47 3.49 1.54 17.03
CA ALA A 47 3.69 1.08 18.40
C ALA A 47 3.19 -0.35 18.61
N ARG A 48 2.07 -0.71 17.97
CA ARG A 48 1.46 -2.05 18.07
C ARG A 48 2.17 -3.11 17.23
N LEU A 49 2.59 -2.75 16.01
CA LEU A 49 3.22 -3.64 15.04
C LEU A 49 4.49 -2.96 14.49
N PRO A 50 5.62 -3.04 15.20
CA PRO A 50 6.84 -2.31 14.86
C PRO A 50 7.63 -3.04 13.76
N LEU A 51 7.00 -3.28 12.60
CA LEU A 51 7.56 -4.06 11.49
C LEU A 51 8.98 -3.62 11.12
N LEU A 52 9.21 -2.30 11.02
CA LEU A 52 10.52 -1.74 10.69
C LEU A 52 11.60 -2.04 11.74
N ARG A 53 11.24 -2.11 13.02
CA ARG A 53 12.19 -2.41 14.11
C ARG A 53 12.53 -3.90 14.15
N ASP A 54 11.51 -4.73 13.92
CA ASP A 54 11.64 -6.18 14.05
C ASP A 54 12.16 -6.83 12.75
N GLU A 55 12.30 -6.05 11.67
CA GLU A 55 12.82 -6.51 10.39
C GLU A 55 14.30 -6.90 10.46
N ARG A 56 14.63 -8.09 9.92
CA ARG A 56 16.00 -8.62 9.87
C ARG A 56 16.63 -8.35 8.51
N THR A 57 16.87 -7.08 8.20
CA THR A 57 17.36 -6.63 6.88
C THR A 57 18.61 -7.37 6.40
N HIS A 58 19.54 -7.71 7.31
CA HIS A 58 20.72 -8.51 6.99
C HIS A 58 20.37 -9.91 6.46
N LEU A 59 19.40 -10.60 7.07
CA LEU A 59 18.94 -11.91 6.60
C LEU A 59 18.30 -11.80 5.22
N THR A 60 17.42 -10.82 5.02
CA THR A 60 16.78 -10.55 3.73
C THR A 60 17.83 -10.31 2.65
N MET A 61 18.85 -9.49 2.94
CA MET A 61 19.95 -9.21 2.01
C MET A 61 20.75 -10.47 1.67
N SER A 62 21.12 -11.28 2.67
CA SER A 62 21.85 -12.53 2.45
C SER A 62 21.07 -13.51 1.57
N GLU A 63 19.75 -13.65 1.78
CA GLU A 63 18.91 -14.51 0.95
C GLU A 63 18.77 -14.00 -0.49
N LEU A 64 18.61 -12.69 -0.68
CA LEU A 64 18.59 -12.10 -2.02
C LEU A 64 19.91 -12.35 -2.77
N GLN A 65 21.06 -12.17 -2.10
CA GLN A 65 22.37 -12.47 -2.69
C GLN A 65 22.51 -13.95 -3.07
N ARG A 66 22.05 -14.86 -2.21
CA ARG A 66 22.07 -16.31 -2.49
C ARG A 66 21.24 -16.69 -3.72
N ILE A 67 20.06 -16.09 -3.88
CA ILE A 67 19.17 -16.35 -5.03
C ILE A 67 19.80 -15.86 -6.34
N LEU A 68 20.45 -14.70 -6.32
CA LEU A 68 21.05 -14.08 -7.52
C LEU A 68 22.38 -14.71 -7.95
N GLN A 69 23.02 -15.52 -7.11
CA GLN A 69 24.26 -16.25 -7.44
C GLN A 69 24.02 -17.60 -8.12
N LYS A 70 22.77 -17.97 -8.37
CA LYS A 70 22.40 -19.08 -9.25
C LYS A 70 22.16 -18.59 -10.66
#